data_AF-A0A562WJD0-F1
#
_entry.id   AF-A0A562WJD0-F1
#
_cell.length_a   1.000
_cell.length_b   1.000
_cell.length_c   1.000
_cell.angle_alpha   90.00
_cell.angle_beta   90.00
_cell.angle_gamma   90.00
#
_symmetry.space_group_name_H-M   'P 1'
#
loop_
_entity.id
_entity.type
_entity.pdbx_description
1 polymer ?
#
loop_
_entity_poly.entity_id
_entity_poly.type
_entity_poly.pdbx_seq_one_letter_code
_entity_poly.pdbx_strand_id
1 'polypeptide(L)'
;MKTLVIGALLIAGLLAGAAWFVVGAVRTPTALHGSLTVEWCEFRGRGGDMASCTGTFRADDGTVTAADVTVDLKRKQGWLDYSEPVPARLTGPAAAVADEAAFVGRASQATIAVVLLGWAVAQTVWWVRHYRRTHHVS
;
A
#
# COMPACT_ATOMS: atom_id res chain seq x y z
N MET A 1 -29.24 -7.68 -29.57
CA MET A 1 -29.38 -7.71 -28.09
C MET A 1 -28.23 -8.42 -27.38
N LYS A 2 -27.86 -9.66 -27.75
CA LYS A 2 -26.78 -10.42 -27.06
C LYS A 2 -25.42 -9.70 -26.98
N THR A 3 -25.03 -8.96 -28.02
CA THR A 3 -23.75 -8.22 -28.07
C THR A 3 -23.70 -6.98 -27.18
N LEU A 4 -24.83 -6.29 -26.96
CA LEU A 4 -24.93 -5.15 -26.04
C LEU A 4 -24.79 -5.57 -24.58
N VAL A 5 -25.36 -6.73 -24.22
CA VAL A 5 -25.28 -7.29 -22.86
C VAL A 5 -23.84 -7.69 -22.52
N ILE A 6 -23.12 -8.31 -23.46
CA ILE A 6 -21.72 -8.70 -23.28
C ILE A 6 -20.82 -7.46 -23.13
N GLY A 7 -21.04 -6.41 -23.94
CA GLY A 7 -20.30 -5.16 -23.81
C GLY A 7 -20.51 -4.46 -22.47
N ALA A 8 -21.75 -4.41 -21.98
CA ALA A 8 -22.07 -3.82 -20.68
C ALA A 8 -21.43 -4.60 -19.51
N LEU A 9 -21.41 -5.94 -19.58
CA LEU A 9 -20.77 -6.79 -18.57
C LEU A 9 -19.25 -6.61 -18.53
N LEU A 10 -18.59 -6.46 -19.68
CA LEU A 10 -17.15 -6.20 -19.75
C LEU A 10 -16.79 -4.85 -19.12
N ILE A 11 -17.56 -3.80 -19.41
CA ILE A 11 -17.35 -2.47 -18.84
C ILE A 11 -17.57 -2.49 -17.32
N ALA A 12 -18.64 -3.14 -16.86
CA ALA A 12 -18.92 -3.27 -15.43
C ALA A 12 -17.81 -4.05 -14.70
N GLY A 13 -17.30 -5.13 -15.30
CA GLY A 13 -16.18 -5.90 -14.75
C GLY A 13 -14.87 -5.09 -14.68
N LEU A 14 -14.59 -4.29 -15.71
CA LEU A 14 -13.42 -3.40 -15.74
C LEU A 14 -13.51 -2.29 -14.67
N LEU A 15 -14.68 -1.68 -14.50
CA LEU A 15 -14.90 -0.66 -13.48
C LEU A 15 -14.83 -1.26 -12.07
N ALA A 16 -15.40 -2.45 -11.87
CA ALA A 16 -15.30 -3.17 -10.60
C ALA A 16 -13.86 -3.56 -10.28
N GLY A 17 -13.09 -4.05 -11.26
CA GLY A 17 -11.68 -4.39 -11.12
C GLY A 17 -10.82 -3.16 -10.80
N ALA A 18 -11.04 -2.04 -11.51
CA ALA A 18 -10.33 -0.78 -11.25
C ALA A 18 -10.67 -0.23 -9.85
N ALA A 19 -11.95 -0.24 -9.45
CA ALA A 19 -12.36 0.17 -8.11
C ALA A 19 -11.75 -0.73 -7.02
N TRP A 20 -11.74 -2.04 -7.23
CA TRP A 20 -11.16 -2.98 -6.28
C TRP A 20 -9.63 -2.81 -6.16
N PHE A 21 -8.95 -2.55 -7.27
CA PHE A 21 -7.51 -2.30 -7.29
C PHE A 21 -7.14 -0.98 -6.61
N VAL A 22 -7.89 0.11 -6.87
CA VAL A 22 -7.70 1.39 -6.18
C VAL A 22 -7.96 1.25 -4.68
N VAL A 23 -9.03 0.55 -4.29
CA VAL A 23 -9.32 0.30 -2.88
C VAL A 23 -8.24 -0.58 -2.24
N GLY A 24 -7.72 -1.59 -2.93
CA GLY A 24 -6.62 -2.43 -2.46
C GLY A 24 -5.29 -1.69 -2.31
N ALA A 25 -4.99 -0.79 -3.24
CA ALA A 25 -3.79 0.07 -3.21
C ALA A 25 -3.87 1.12 -2.09
N VAL A 26 -5.07 1.61 -1.75
CA VAL A 26 -5.28 2.55 -0.64
C VAL A 26 -5.34 1.83 0.71
N ARG A 27 -5.75 0.55 0.73
CA ARG A 27 -5.92 -0.25 1.97
C ARG A 27 -4.77 -1.19 2.27
N THR A 28 -3.71 -1.25 1.47
CA THR A 28 -2.49 -1.94 1.89
C THR A 28 -1.70 -0.98 2.75
N PRO A 29 -1.78 -1.07 4.10
CA PRO A 29 -0.74 -0.47 4.90
C PRO A 29 0.55 -1.13 4.41
N THR A 30 1.46 -0.33 3.88
CA THR A 30 2.87 -0.71 3.79
C THR A 30 3.37 -0.85 5.22
N ALA A 31 2.95 -1.91 5.90
CA ALA A 31 3.52 -2.33 7.16
C ALA A 31 4.92 -2.80 6.80
N LEU A 32 5.87 -1.87 6.81
CA LEU A 32 7.28 -2.17 6.67
C LEU A 32 7.65 -3.09 7.83
N HIS A 33 7.94 -4.34 7.49
CA HIS A 33 8.50 -5.30 8.44
C HIS A 33 10.01 -5.07 8.52
N GLY A 34 10.54 -5.16 9.73
CA GLY A 34 11.92 -4.81 9.98
C GLY A 34 12.34 -5.02 11.42
N SER A 35 13.62 -4.79 11.67
CA SER A 35 14.21 -4.78 13.00
C SER A 35 14.37 -3.35 13.50
N LEU A 36 14.04 -3.10 14.77
CA LEU A 36 14.36 -1.86 15.47
C LEU A 36 15.51 -2.12 16.45
N THR A 37 16.60 -1.37 16.31
CA THR A 37 17.66 -1.32 17.33
C THR A 37 17.37 -0.16 18.26
N VAL A 38 17.05 -0.48 19.52
CA VAL A 38 16.72 0.52 20.54
C VAL A 38 18.00 1.09 21.12
N GLU A 39 18.09 2.42 21.20
CA GLU A 39 19.24 3.14 21.75
C GLU A 39 18.97 3.63 23.17
N TRP A 40 17.77 4.16 23.41
CA TRP A 40 17.36 4.61 24.74
C TRP A 40 15.84 4.51 24.92
N CYS A 41 15.40 4.42 26.17
CA CYS A 41 13.98 4.37 26.53
C CYS A 41 13.67 5.33 27.67
N GLU A 42 12.54 6.03 27.55
CA GLU A 42 11.97 6.84 28.61
C GLU A 42 10.74 6.14 29.20
N PHE A 43 10.80 5.80 30.48
CA PHE A 43 9.66 5.21 31.18
C PHE A 43 8.67 6.29 31.58
N ARG A 44 7.41 6.14 31.19
CA ARG A 44 6.31 7.07 31.46
C ARG A 44 5.10 6.33 32.06
N GLY A 45 4.23 7.07 32.73
CA GLY A 45 3.06 6.53 33.42
C GLY A 45 3.28 6.29 34.92
N ARG A 46 2.17 6.11 35.66
CA ARG A 46 2.16 6.01 37.13
C ARG A 46 2.65 4.62 37.59
N GLY A 47 3.97 4.44 37.63
CA GLY A 47 4.61 3.15 37.92
C GLY A 47 5.63 2.71 36.86
N GLY A 48 5.78 3.47 35.77
CA GLY A 48 6.67 3.10 34.66
C GLY A 48 6.10 1.97 33.79
N ASP A 49 4.77 1.91 33.67
CA ASP A 49 4.02 0.86 32.98
C ASP A 49 4.14 0.97 31.45
N MET A 50 4.56 2.14 30.95
CA MET A 50 4.88 2.38 29.54
C MET A 50 6.33 2.84 29.40
N ALA A 51 6.97 2.45 28.29
CA ALA A 51 8.25 2.97 27.88
C ALA A 51 8.18 3.45 26.44
N SER A 52 8.63 4.67 26.21
CA SER A 52 8.82 5.21 24.88
C SER A 52 10.28 5.00 24.52
N CYS A 53 10.55 4.09 23.60
CA CYS A 53 11.90 3.71 23.18
C CYS A 53 12.20 4.32 21.83
N THR A 54 13.37 4.93 21.71
CA THR A 54 13.84 5.54 20.47
C THR A 54 15.06 4.78 19.97
N GLY A 55 15.17 4.66 18.64
CA GLY A 55 16.34 4.08 18.01
C GLY A 55 16.25 4.05 16.49
N THR A 56 16.99 3.12 15.91
CA THR A 56 17.14 3.01 14.45
C THR A 56 16.36 1.81 13.92
N PHE A 57 15.44 2.05 12.99
CA PHE A 57 14.67 1.02 12.28
C PHE A 57 15.35 0.67 10.96
N ARG A 58 15.35 -0.61 10.64
CA ARG A 58 15.79 -1.14 9.35
C ARG A 58 14.75 -2.11 8.81
N ALA A 59 14.23 -1.83 7.63
CA ALA A 59 13.31 -2.72 6.94
C ALA A 59 14.03 -4.02 6.53
N ASP A 60 13.31 -5.15 6.58
CA ASP A 60 13.84 -6.48 6.24
C ASP A 60 14.25 -6.59 4.76
N ASP A 61 13.57 -5.83 3.90
CA ASP A 61 13.88 -5.73 2.47
C ASP A 61 15.11 -4.84 2.17
N GLY A 62 15.68 -4.20 3.19
CA GLY A 62 16.84 -3.31 3.08
C GLY A 62 16.58 -1.98 2.38
N THR A 63 15.32 -1.67 2.03
CA THR A 63 14.96 -0.48 1.24
C THR A 63 14.90 0.79 2.08
N VAL A 64 14.57 0.66 3.36
CA VAL A 64 14.39 1.78 4.29
C VAL A 64 15.26 1.58 5.52
N THR A 65 16.03 2.61 5.85
CA THR A 65 16.69 2.74 7.16
C THR A 65 16.29 4.08 7.74
N ALA A 66 15.75 4.09 8.95
CA ALA A 66 15.22 5.28 9.61
C ALA A 66 15.85 5.44 10.99
N ALA A 67 16.47 6.58 11.24
CA ALA A 67 16.90 6.99 12.58
C ALA A 67 15.74 7.66 13.32
N ASP A 68 15.87 7.80 14.64
CA ASP A 68 14.91 8.51 15.52
C ASP A 68 13.48 7.96 15.45
N VAL A 69 13.35 6.64 15.36
CA VAL A 69 12.07 5.94 15.38
C VAL A 69 11.66 5.69 16.81
N THR A 70 10.46 6.16 17.17
CA THR A 70 9.90 5.97 18.51
C THR A 70 8.86 4.87 18.49
N VAL A 71 8.99 3.92 19.43
CA VAL A 71 8.00 2.89 19.72
C VAL A 71 7.54 3.00 21.16
N ASP A 72 6.24 2.84 21.37
CA ASP A 72 5.67 2.79 22.70
C ASP A 72 5.43 1.33 23.10
N LEU A 73 6.11 0.90 24.16
CA LEU A 73 6.08 -0.45 24.68
C LEU A 73 5.40 -0.47 26.04
N LYS A 74 4.63 -1.52 26.28
CA LYS A 74 4.07 -1.78 27.61
C LYS A 74 5.04 -2.60 28.43
N ARG A 75 5.14 -2.28 29.72
CA ARG A 75 5.89 -3.06 30.68
C ARG A 75 4.97 -4.09 31.33
N LYS A 76 5.29 -5.37 31.23
CA LYS A 76 4.61 -6.46 31.94
C LYS A 76 5.59 -7.18 32.85
N GLN A 77 5.25 -7.31 34.13
CA GLN A 77 6.01 -8.08 35.12
C GLN A 77 7.51 -7.71 35.20
N GLY A 78 7.81 -6.41 35.06
CA GLY A 78 9.18 -5.90 35.17
C GLY A 78 9.94 -5.81 33.84
N TRP A 79 9.45 -6.48 32.77
CA TRP A 79 10.07 -6.51 31.45
C TRP A 79 9.26 -5.73 30.42
N LEU A 80 9.93 -5.25 29.38
CA LEU A 80 9.27 -4.67 28.21
C LEU A 80 8.68 -5.79 27.36
N ASP A 81 7.40 -5.67 27.02
CA ASP A 81 6.68 -6.64 26.20
C ASP A 81 6.81 -6.29 24.72
N TYR A 82 7.47 -7.18 23.96
CA TYR A 82 7.68 -7.09 22.51
C TYR A 82 7.00 -8.23 21.75
N SER A 83 6.11 -8.99 22.42
CA SER A 83 5.53 -10.21 21.86
C SER A 83 4.45 -9.95 20.78
N GLU A 84 3.93 -8.73 20.72
CA GLU A 84 2.96 -8.29 19.72
C GLU A 84 3.59 -7.28 18.75
N PRO A 85 3.08 -7.18 17.51
CA PRO A 85 3.49 -6.11 16.59
C PRO A 85 3.30 -4.74 17.24
N VAL A 86 4.42 -4.04 17.46
CA VAL A 86 4.41 -2.76 18.17
C VAL A 86 4.21 -1.65 17.13
N PRO A 87 3.18 -0.80 17.27
CA PRO A 87 3.02 0.34 16.39
C PRO A 87 4.20 1.30 16.61
N ALA A 88 5.00 1.50 15.57
CA ALA A 88 6.12 2.44 15.55
C ALA A 88 5.70 3.76 14.90
N ARG A 89 6.18 4.88 15.45
CA ARG A 89 6.09 6.19 14.80
C ARG A 89 7.46 6.57 14.27
N LEU A 90 7.52 6.78 12.96
CA LEU A 90 8.65 7.42 12.31
C LEU A 90 8.49 8.94 12.50
N THR A 91 9.50 9.60 13.05
CA THR A 91 9.56 11.05 13.15
C THR A 91 10.81 11.58 12.44
N GLY A 92 10.75 12.81 11.91
CA GLY A 92 11.90 13.45 11.26
C GLY A 92 12.07 13.11 9.77
N PRO A 93 13.25 13.38 9.18
CA PRO A 93 13.48 13.25 7.73
C PRO A 93 13.29 11.82 7.23
N ALA A 94 13.48 10.82 8.09
CA ALA A 94 13.22 9.42 7.76
C ALA A 94 11.72 9.09 7.55
N ALA A 95 10.80 9.86 8.15
CA ALA A 95 9.38 9.74 7.88
C ALA A 95 9.05 10.23 6.46
N ALA A 96 9.76 11.24 5.96
CA ALA A 96 9.56 11.77 4.62
C ALA A 96 10.00 10.77 3.53
N VAL A 97 11.12 10.06 3.70
CA VAL A 97 11.56 9.03 2.74
C VAL A 97 10.64 7.79 2.75
N ALA A 98 10.09 7.41 3.90
CA ALA A 98 9.08 6.35 3.96
C ALA A 98 7.80 6.75 3.22
N ASP A 99 7.38 8.02 3.33
CA ASP A 99 6.21 8.55 2.64
C ASP A 99 6.46 8.69 1.12
N GLU A 100 7.68 9.05 0.71
CA GLU A 100 8.09 9.06 -0.70
C GLU A 100 8.09 7.65 -1.31
N ALA A 101 8.64 6.65 -0.62
CA ALA A 101 8.61 5.26 -1.11
C ALA A 101 7.17 4.74 -1.25
N ALA A 102 6.31 5.04 -0.26
CA ALA A 102 4.89 4.74 -0.33
C ALA A 102 4.18 5.52 -1.45
N PHE A 103 4.59 6.76 -1.72
CA PHE A 103 4.07 7.58 -2.81
C PHE A 103 4.48 7.02 -4.18
N VAL A 104 5.75 6.65 -4.38
CA VAL A 104 6.24 6.04 -5.62
C VAL A 104 5.57 4.68 -5.87
N GLY A 105 5.38 3.87 -4.83
CA GLY A 105 4.59 2.63 -4.90
C GLY A 105 3.15 2.89 -5.36
N ARG A 106 2.46 3.86 -4.75
CA ARG A 106 1.09 4.24 -5.14
C ARG A 106 1.02 4.84 -6.54
N ALA A 107 1.98 5.69 -6.91
CA ALA A 107 2.04 6.35 -8.21
C ALA A 107 2.32 5.36 -9.35
N SER A 108 3.23 4.40 -9.13
CA SER A 108 3.53 3.35 -10.11
C SER A 108 2.32 2.44 -10.33
N GLN A 109 1.63 2.02 -9.27
CA GLN A 109 0.40 1.24 -9.38
C GLN A 109 -0.72 2.00 -10.10
N ALA A 110 -0.91 3.28 -9.81
CA ALA A 110 -1.88 4.12 -10.51
C ALA A 110 -1.54 4.24 -12.00
N THR A 111 -0.26 4.40 -12.34
CA THR A 111 0.20 4.48 -13.73
C THR A 111 -0.06 3.18 -14.49
N ILE A 112 0.26 2.03 -13.89
CA ILE A 112 -0.03 0.72 -14.48
C ILE A 112 -1.54 0.55 -14.71
N ALA A 113 -2.37 0.93 -13.74
CA ALA A 113 -3.82 0.85 -13.88
C ALA A 113 -4.34 1.71 -15.06
N VAL A 114 -3.85 2.94 -15.21
CA VAL A 114 -4.22 3.83 -16.33
C VAL A 114 -3.79 3.23 -17.67
N VAL A 115 -2.58 2.67 -17.76
CA VAL A 115 -2.08 2.03 -18.98
C VAL A 115 -2.94 0.82 -19.36
N LEU A 116 -3.27 -0.04 -18.38
CA LEU A 116 -4.12 -1.22 -18.61
C LEU A 116 -5.53 -0.83 -19.05
N LEU A 117 -6.12 0.21 -18.44
CA LEU A 117 -7.41 0.75 -18.84
C LEU A 117 -7.37 1.30 -20.27
N GLY A 118 -6.35 2.09 -20.62
CA GLY A 118 -6.17 2.60 -21.97
C GLY A 118 -6.02 1.50 -23.00
N TRP A 119 -5.24 0.46 -22.69
CA TRP A 119 -5.10 -0.71 -23.55
C TRP A 119 -6.42 -1.48 -23.73
N ALA A 120 -7.18 -1.69 -22.65
CA ALA A 120 -8.48 -2.35 -22.71
C ALA A 120 -9.51 -1.58 -23.54
N VAL A 121 -9.54 -0.25 -23.42
CA VAL A 121 -10.39 0.62 -24.26
C VAL A 121 -9.97 0.50 -25.73
N ALA A 122 -8.67 0.56 -26.02
CA ALA A 122 -8.16 0.43 -27.38
C ALA A 122 -8.51 -0.94 -28.01
N GLN A 123 -8.34 -2.03 -27.25
CA GLN A 123 -8.77 -3.39 -27.62
C GLN A 123 -10.26 -3.43 -27.95
N THR A 124 -11.10 -2.85 -27.09
CA THR A 124 -12.56 -2.83 -27.27
C THR A 124 -12.95 -2.07 -28.53
N VAL A 125 -12.36 -0.88 -28.77
CA VAL A 125 -12.61 -0.09 -29.98
C VAL A 125 -12.17 -0.83 -31.24
N TRP A 126 -11.00 -1.46 -31.21
CA TRP A 126 -10.51 -2.27 -32.31
C TRP A 126 -11.45 -3.43 -32.62
N TRP A 127 -11.91 -4.16 -31.59
CA TRP A 127 -12.85 -5.26 -31.72
C TRP A 127 -14.18 -4.82 -32.36
N VAL A 128 -14.76 -3.72 -31.88
CA VAL A 128 -16.01 -3.18 -32.46
C VAL A 128 -15.82 -2.78 -33.92
N ARG A 129 -14.71 -2.13 -34.26
CA ARG A 129 -14.40 -1.76 -35.65
C ARG A 129 -14.20 -2.99 -36.53
N HIS A 130 -13.51 -4.00 -36.04
CA HIS A 130 -13.27 -5.24 -36.77
C HIS A 130 -14.58 -5.98 -37.02
N TYR A 131 -15.40 -6.16 -35.98
CA TYR A 131 -16.71 -6.81 -36.07
C TYR A 131 -17.63 -6.10 -37.08
N ARG A 132 -17.65 -4.76 -37.09
CA ARG A 132 -18.42 -4.00 -38.10
C ARG A 132 -17.93 -4.30 -39.52
N ARG A 133 -16.62 -4.40 -39.75
CA ARG A 133 -16.09 -4.71 -41.10
C ARG A 133 -16.41 -6.12 -41.55
N THR A 134 -16.34 -7.11 -40.64
CA THR A 134 -16.57 -8.52 -41.00
C THR A 134 -18.04 -8.87 -41.17
N HIS A 135 -18.95 -8.13 -40.51
CA HIS A 135 -20.39 -8.36 -40.58
C HIS A 135 -21.18 -7.35 -41.43
N HIS A 136 -20.51 -6.37 -42.04
CA HIS A 136 -21.06 -5.65 -43.20
C HIS A 136 -20.75 -6.44 -44.48
N VAL A 137 -21.47 -7.54 -44.69
CA VAL A 137 -21.68 -8.15 -46.00
C VAL A 137 -23.19 -8.10 -46.23
N SER A 138 -23.57 -7.27 -47.20
CA SER A 138 -24.91 -7.07 -47.81
C SER A 138 -26.10 -6.88 -46.88
#